data_AF-A0ABD5YHE8-F1
#
_entry.id   AF-A0ABD5YHE8-F1
#
_cell.length_a   1.000
_cell.length_b   1.000
_cell.length_c   1.000
_cell.angle_alpha   90.00
_cell.angle_beta   90.00
_cell.angle_gamma   90.00
#
_symmetry.space_group_name_H-M   'P 1'
#
loop_
_entity.id
_entity.type
_entity.pdbx_description
1 polymer ?
#
loop_
_entity_poly.entity_id
_entity_poly.type
_entity_poly.pdbx_seq_one_letter_code
_entity_poly.pdbx_strand_id
1 'polypeptide(L)' 'MSDEEIQTEACGRCSMSTVVGAVNGDKDPEERTDHDPFAGERIEVDQSSLRRISPGGFLSDLKERADELGRRLSYGK' A
#
# COMPACT_ATOMS: atom_id res chain seq x y z
N MET A 1 -17.37 0.21 -21.02
CA MET A 1 -16.08 -0.02 -20.33
C MET A 1 -16.30 0.42 -18.90
N SER A 2 -16.34 -0.53 -17.97
CA SER A 2 -16.50 -0.23 -16.55
C SER A 2 -15.24 0.47 -16.09
N ASP A 3 -15.39 1.70 -15.61
CA ASP A 3 -14.33 2.49 -14.99
C ASP A 3 -14.04 1.85 -13.63
N GLU A 4 -13.11 0.89 -13.62
CA GLU A 4 -12.61 0.32 -12.37
C GLU A 4 -11.60 1.33 -11.83
N GLU A 5 -12.02 2.12 -10.84
CA GLU A 5 -11.16 3.11 -10.19
C GLU A 5 -9.95 2.39 -9.57
N ILE A 6 -8.83 2.40 -10.27
CA ILE A 6 -7.56 1.85 -9.78
C ILE A 6 -7.06 2.80 -8.68
N GLN A 7 -7.39 2.50 -7.43
CA GLN A 7 -6.81 3.16 -6.26
C GLN A 7 -5.37 2.70 -6.08
N THR A 8 -4.47 3.19 -6.92
CA THR A 8 -3.03 3.01 -6.77
C THR A 8 -2.47 4.19 -5.99
N GLU A 9 -1.91 3.90 -4.81
CA GLU A 9 -1.15 4.83 -4.01
C GLU A 9 0.04 5.37 -4.84
N ALA A 10 -0.01 6.66 -5.20
CA ALA A 10 1.04 7.30 -5.97
C ALA A 10 2.20 7.69 -5.05
N CYS A 11 3.25 6.86 -4.98
CA CYS A 11 4.50 7.28 -4.35
C CYS A 11 5.18 8.33 -5.25
N GLY A 12 4.92 9.62 -4.98
CA GLY A 12 5.39 10.76 -5.78
C GLY A 12 6.91 10.96 -5.85
N ARG A 13 7.71 10.07 -5.24
CA ARG A 13 9.16 10.17 -5.22
C ARG A 13 9.84 9.53 -6.45
N CYS A 14 9.21 8.52 -7.06
CA CYS A 14 9.76 7.84 -8.24
C CYS A 14 8.75 7.65 -9.38
N SER A 15 7.48 8.03 -9.18
CA SER A 15 6.40 8.00 -10.19
C SER A 15 6.19 6.65 -10.88
N MET A 16 6.67 5.56 -10.27
CA MET A 16 6.71 4.24 -10.89
C MET A 16 5.31 3.74 -11.24
N SER A 17 4.33 3.94 -10.36
CA SER A 17 2.93 3.56 -10.59
C SER A 17 2.28 4.33 -11.74
N THR A 18 2.60 5.62 -11.90
CA THR A 18 2.13 6.43 -13.03
C THR A 18 2.70 5.94 -14.36
N VAL A 19 3.99 5.60 -14.38
CA VAL A 19 4.65 5.07 -15.59
C VAL A 19 4.04 3.73 -15.97
N VAL A 20 3.88 2.80 -15.02
CA VAL A 20 3.25 1.49 -15.25
C VAL A 20 1.81 1.65 -15.77
N GLY A 21 1.03 2.56 -15.19
CA GLY A 21 -0.32 2.88 -15.66
C GLY A 21 -0.34 3.40 -17.10
N ALA A 22 0.59 4.29 -17.46
CA ALA A 22 0.68 4.83 -18.81
C ALA A 22 1.11 3.79 -19.86
N VAL A 23 2.04 2.88 -19.54
CA VAL A 23 2.50 1.86 -20.50
C VAL A 23 1.52 0.69 -20.67
N ASN A 24 0.61 0.47 -19.71
CA ASN A 24 -0.36 -0.62 -19.74
C ASN A 24 -1.80 -0.18 -20.04
N GLY A 25 -2.06 1.13 -20.21
CA GLY A 25 -3.41 1.69 -20.36
C GLY A 25 -4.18 1.19 -21.59
N ASP A 26 -3.51 1.11 -22.75
CA ASP A 26 -4.13 0.78 -24.04
C ASP A 26 -3.89 -0.67 -24.51
N LYS A 27 -3.21 -1.48 -23.70
CA LYS A 27 -2.87 -2.87 -24.05
C LYS A 27 -3.99 -3.83 -23.73
N ASP A 28 -4.07 -4.92 -24.49
CA ASP A 28 -4.98 -6.03 -24.19
C ASP A 28 -4.63 -6.70 -22.85
N PRO A 29 -5.60 -7.33 -22.15
CA PRO A 29 -5.40 -7.89 -20.81
C PRO A 29 -4.24 -8.90 -20.71
N GLU A 30 -4.04 -9.68 -21.77
CA GLU A 30 -2.96 -10.66 -21.85
C GLU A 30 -1.59 -9.97 -21.97
N GLU A 31 -1.47 -8.97 -22.86
CA GLU A 31 -0.26 -8.16 -23.01
C GLU A 31 0.04 -7.29 -21.78
N ARG A 32 -1.00 -6.84 -21.06
CA ARG A 32 -0.85 -6.13 -19.80
C ARG A 32 -0.23 -7.02 -18.74
N THR A 33 -0.64 -8.28 -18.67
CA THR A 33 -0.14 -9.24 -17.67
C THR A 33 1.34 -9.58 -17.92
N ASP A 34 1.75 -9.73 -19.17
CA ASP A 34 3.15 -10.00 -19.53
C ASP A 34 4.09 -8.81 -19.25
N HIS A 35 3.56 -7.59 -19.25
CA HIS A 35 4.32 -6.35 -19.04
C HIS A 35 4.09 -5.70 -17.67
N ASP A 36 3.25 -6.28 -16.81
CA ASP A 36 2.99 -5.76 -15.49
C ASP A 36 4.07 -6.23 -14.50
N PRO A 37 4.92 -5.33 -13.95
CA PRO A 37 5.90 -5.69 -12.94
C PRO A 37 5.27 -6.19 -11.63
N PHE A 38 3.95 -6.05 -11.46
CA PHE A 38 3.17 -6.59 -10.34
C PHE A 38 2.45 -7.91 -10.68
N ALA A 39 2.63 -8.48 -11.88
CA ALA A 39 2.09 -9.76 -12.28
C ALA A 39 2.95 -10.95 -11.79
N GLY A 40 2.35 -12.15 -11.75
CA GLY A 40 2.97 -13.38 -11.25
C GLY A 40 2.66 -13.67 -9.78
N GLU A 41 3.40 -14.63 -9.20
CA GLU A 41 3.32 -14.93 -7.76
C GLU A 41 3.84 -13.74 -6.96
N ARG A 42 2.93 -13.00 -6.32
CA ARG A 42 3.28 -11.88 -5.47
C ARG A 42 3.86 -12.38 -4.16
N ILE A 43 4.93 -11.73 -3.70
CA ILE A 43 5.42 -11.80 -2.31
C ILE A 43 4.53 -11.01 -1.34
N GLU A 44 3.24 -10.86 -1.65
CA GLU A 44 2.26 -10.19 -0.79
C GLU A 44 2.03 -11.04 0.45
N VAL A 45 2.82 -10.74 1.47
CA VAL A 45 2.69 -11.36 2.79
C VAL A 45 1.41 -10.84 3.40
N ASP A 46 0.59 -11.75 3.92
CA ASP A 46 -0.58 -11.40 4.70
C ASP A 46 -0.22 -10.35 5.77
N GLN A 47 -1.04 -9.30 5.88
CA GLN A 47 -0.75 -8.16 6.74
C GLN A 47 -0.59 -8.58 8.21
N SER A 48 -1.29 -9.63 8.65
CA SER A 48 -1.14 -10.15 10.01
C SER A 48 0.21 -10.86 10.20
N SER A 49 0.70 -11.56 9.17
CA SER A 49 2.05 -12.15 9.15
C SER A 49 3.14 -11.08 9.15
N LEU A 50 2.94 -10.00 8.39
CA LEU A 50 3.86 -8.86 8.33
C LEU A 50 3.89 -8.08 9.65
N ARG A 51 2.74 -7.88 10.32
CA ARG A 51 2.68 -7.29 11.68
C ARG A 51 3.36 -8.17 12.73
N ARG A 52 3.28 -9.50 12.59
CA ARG A 52 3.88 -10.45 13.55
C ARG A 52 5.41 -10.43 13.50
N ILE A 53 5.99 -10.25 12.31
CA ILE A 53 7.45 -10.35 12.10
C ILE A 53 8.11 -8.97 12.03
N SER A 54 7.39 -7.93 11.59
CA SER A 54 7.98 -6.60 11.44
C SER A 54 7.97 -5.81 12.75
N PRO A 55 9.08 -5.13 13.09
CA PRO A 55 9.12 -4.16 14.18
C PRO A 55 8.11 -3.03 14.00
N GLY A 56 7.79 -2.68 12.74
CA GLY A 56 6.86 -1.59 12.41
C GLY A 56 5.44 -1.81 12.91
N GLY A 57 4.93 -3.04 12.85
CA GLY A 57 3.59 -3.36 13.38
C GLY A 57 3.49 -3.13 14.90
N PHE A 58 4.47 -3.62 15.65
CA PHE A 58 4.54 -3.45 17.10
C PHE A 58 4.76 -1.99 17.53
N LEU A 59 5.68 -1.28 16.85
CA LEU A 59 5.98 0.12 17.17
C LEU A 59 4.80 1.05 16.87
N SER A 60 4.00 0.76 15.84
CA SER A 60 2.76 1.49 15.55
C SER A 60 1.75 1.34 16.68
N ASP A 61 1.49 0.11 17.15
CA ASP A 61 0.54 -0.12 18.24
C ASP A 61 1.01 0.54 19.56
N LEU A 62 2.32 0.55 19.83
CA LEU A 62 2.90 1.23 20.99
C LEU A 62 2.76 2.76 20.88
N LYS A 63 3.04 3.32 19.70
CA LYS A 63 2.86 4.75 19.40
C LYS A 63 1.41 5.15 19.62
N GLU A 64 0.47 4.37 19.13
CA GLU A 64 -0.96 4.71 19.21
C GLU A 64 -1.44 4.82 20.66
N ARG A 65 -0.99 3.89 21.52
CA ARG A 65 -1.22 3.95 22.97
C ARG A 65 -0.58 5.18 23.63
N ALA A 66 0.65 5.52 23.24
CA ALA A 66 1.33 6.70 23.75
C ALA A 66 0.62 8.00 23.31
N ASP A 67 0.15 8.07 22.07
CA ASP A 67 -0.62 9.20 21.54
C ASP A 67 -1.99 9.32 22.22
N GLU A 68 -2.63 8.21 22.58
CA GLU A 68 -3.88 8.20 23.36
C GLU A 68 -3.66 8.74 24.79
N LEU A 69 -2.64 8.23 25.49
CA LEU A 69 -2.27 8.72 26.81
C LEU A 69 -1.90 10.21 26.78
N GLY A 70 -1.10 10.62 25.78
CA GLY A 70 -0.73 12.01 25.57
C GLY A 70 -1.95 12.89 25.36
N ARG A 71 -2.88 12.48 24.47
CA ARG A 71 -4.12 13.21 24.23
C ARG A 71 -4.97 13.34 25.49
N ARG A 72 -5.09 12.28 26.30
CA ARG A 72 -5.83 12.31 27.56
C ARG A 72 -5.20 13.24 28.60
N LEU A 73 -3.87 13.23 28.71
CA LEU A 73 -3.13 14.11 29.62
C LEU A 73 -3.17 15.59 29.18
N SER A 74 -3.05 15.87 27.88
CA SER A 74 -3.01 17.22 27.35
C SER A 74 -4.40 17.86 27.23
N TYR A 75 -5.42 17.08 26.87
CA TYR A 75 -6.75 17.61 26.53
C TYR A 75 -7.88 17.12 27.45
N GLY A 76 -7.60 16.23 28.41
CA GLY A 76 -8.56 15.81 29.44
C GLY A 76 -9.72 14.94 28.94
N LYS A 77 -9.60 14.29 27.77
CA LYS A 77 -10.60 13.37 27.23
C LYS A 77 -10.21 11.92 27.46
#